data_AF-D6WUP9-F1
#
_entry.id   AF-D6WUP9-F1
#
_cell.length_a   1.000
_cell.length_b   1.000
_cell.length_c   1.000
_cell.angle_alpha   90.00
_cell.angle_beta   90.00
_cell.angle_gamma   90.00
#
_symmetry.space_group_name_H-M   'P 1'
#
loop_
_entity.id
_entity.type
_entity.pdbx_description
1 polymer ?
#
loop_
_entity_poly.entity_id
_entity_poly.type
_entity_poly.pdbx_seq_one_letter_code
_entity_poly.pdbx_strand_id
1 'polypeptide(L)'
;MASCGKSADTEQVMALDDDSDDEAKAEEDSLTKKVMEYEESTLKEISNLTDEVEKTSDKIDEITDSSLFENYAEYLLQVIIKLDNIDPKNNRKIREARKDAIVFAQGTLQKLDKKMSQ
;
A
#
# COMPACT_ATOMS: atom_id res chain seq x y z
N MET A 1 -49.76 -63.12 40.77
CA MET A 1 -50.66 -61.94 40.70
C MET A 1 -50.10 -60.86 41.61
N ALA A 2 -50.19 -59.59 41.18
CA ALA A 2 -49.64 -58.35 41.77
C ALA A 2 -48.11 -58.18 41.58
N SER A 3 -47.54 -57.00 41.27
CA SER A 3 -48.04 -55.66 40.94
C SER A 3 -46.83 -54.82 40.46
N CYS A 4 -47.10 -53.84 39.59
CA CYS A 4 -46.41 -52.55 39.33
C CYS A 4 -44.89 -52.35 39.52
N GLY A 5 -44.30 -51.70 38.52
CA GLY A 5 -43.12 -50.85 38.66
C GLY A 5 -42.79 -50.11 37.35
N LYS A 6 -43.34 -48.89 37.18
CA LYS A 6 -42.96 -47.94 36.12
C LYS A 6 -41.79 -47.09 36.61
N SER A 7 -40.74 -46.96 35.80
CA SER A 7 -39.79 -45.83 35.75
C SER A 7 -39.10 -45.93 34.39
N ALA A 8 -39.27 -45.06 33.39
CA ALA A 8 -39.12 -43.60 33.34
C ALA A 8 -37.72 -43.14 33.75
N ASP A 9 -36.72 -43.46 32.93
CA ASP A 9 -35.46 -42.71 32.89
C ASP A 9 -35.34 -42.08 31.50
N THR A 10 -35.86 -40.86 31.44
CA THR A 10 -35.54 -39.86 30.43
C THR A 10 -34.10 -39.43 30.71
N GLU A 11 -33.13 -39.97 29.98
CA GLU A 11 -31.82 -39.33 29.90
C GLU A 11 -32.02 -37.99 29.19
N GLN A 12 -32.04 -36.94 30.01
CA GLN A 12 -31.87 -35.57 29.57
C GLN A 12 -30.51 -35.48 28.88
N VAL A 13 -30.54 -35.39 27.56
CA VAL A 13 -29.43 -34.85 26.78
C VAL A 13 -29.13 -33.47 27.32
N MET A 14 -28.02 -33.35 28.03
CA MET A 14 -27.44 -32.08 28.44
C MET A 14 -27.20 -31.27 27.18
N ALA A 15 -27.96 -30.18 27.02
CA ALA A 15 -27.63 -29.14 26.06
C ALA A 15 -26.27 -28.57 26.47
N LEU A 16 -25.31 -28.65 25.56
CA LEU A 16 -24.03 -27.97 25.67
C LEU A 16 -24.32 -26.48 25.45
N ASP A 17 -24.39 -25.71 26.53
CA ASP A 17 -24.31 -24.26 26.48
C ASP A 17 -22.85 -23.90 26.16
N ASP A 18 -22.54 -23.88 24.88
CA ASP A 18 -21.32 -23.33 24.28
C ASP A 18 -21.49 -21.80 24.21
N ASP A 19 -21.47 -21.18 25.39
CA ASP A 19 -21.64 -19.74 25.55
C ASP A 19 -20.34 -19.00 25.17
N SER A 20 -20.46 -18.23 24.08
CA SER A 20 -19.92 -16.88 23.95
C SER A 20 -18.42 -16.73 23.60
N ASP A 21 -18.13 -16.85 22.30
CA ASP A 21 -16.95 -16.27 21.65
C ASP A 21 -17.38 -15.29 20.52
N ASP A 22 -18.16 -14.26 20.86
CA ASP A 22 -18.73 -13.29 19.89
C ASP A 22 -18.30 -11.83 20.15
N GLU A 23 -17.12 -11.62 20.76
CA GLU A 23 -16.51 -10.28 20.94
C GLU A 23 -15.30 -10.00 20.02
N ALA A 24 -14.83 -10.97 19.22
CA ALA A 24 -13.63 -10.80 18.39
C ALA A 24 -13.86 -10.14 17.00
N LYS A 25 -15.08 -10.12 16.47
CA LYS A 25 -15.34 -9.68 15.08
C LYS A 25 -15.32 -8.15 14.87
N ALA A 26 -15.54 -7.36 15.92
CA ALA A 26 -15.67 -5.91 15.79
C ALA A 26 -14.32 -5.18 15.67
N GLU A 27 -13.23 -5.74 16.22
CA GLU A 27 -11.90 -5.12 16.13
C GLU A 27 -11.19 -5.38 14.79
N GLU A 28 -11.44 -6.53 14.15
CA GLU A 28 -10.80 -6.94 12.90
C GLU A 28 -11.20 -6.04 11.71
N ASP A 29 -12.46 -5.59 11.67
CA ASP A 29 -13.00 -4.78 10.58
C ASP A 29 -12.47 -3.32 10.62
N SER A 30 -12.21 -2.81 11.84
CA SER A 30 -11.64 -1.47 12.06
C SER A 30 -10.17 -1.39 11.67
N LEU A 31 -9.38 -2.42 11.96
CA LEU A 31 -7.97 -2.51 11.54
C LEU A 31 -7.86 -2.64 10.01
N THR A 32 -8.69 -3.48 9.41
CA THR A 32 -8.69 -3.70 7.96
C THR A 32 -8.97 -2.42 7.18
N LYS A 33 -9.94 -1.62 7.63
CA LYS A 33 -10.26 -0.31 7.02
C LYS A 33 -9.08 0.67 7.06
N LYS A 34 -8.38 0.77 8.18
CA LYS A 34 -7.21 1.66 8.33
C LYS A 34 -6.03 1.22 7.45
N VAL A 35 -5.84 -0.08 7.26
CA VAL A 35 -4.79 -0.62 6.38
C VAL A 35 -5.06 -0.28 4.92
N MET A 36 -6.31 -0.42 4.47
CA MET A 36 -6.71 -0.07 3.10
C MET A 36 -6.59 1.43 2.81
N GLU A 37 -7.01 2.29 3.75
CA GLU A 37 -6.92 3.75 3.59
C GLU A 37 -5.46 4.24 3.49
N TYR A 38 -4.56 3.66 4.29
CA TYR A 38 -3.13 3.93 4.17
C TYR A 38 -2.56 3.46 2.83
N GLU A 39 -2.93 2.25 2.38
CA GLU A 39 -2.51 1.73 1.08
C GLU A 39 -2.92 2.66 -0.07
N GLU A 40 -4.18 3.06 -0.12
CA GLU A 40 -4.70 3.94 -1.18
C GLU A 40 -4.03 5.32 -1.15
N SER A 41 -3.88 5.92 0.03
CA SER A 41 -3.24 7.23 0.17
C SER A 41 -1.78 7.22 -0.29
N THR A 42 -1.01 6.22 0.14
CA THR A 42 0.41 6.12 -0.21
C THR A 42 0.62 5.77 -1.68
N LEU A 43 -0.19 4.88 -2.25
CA LEU A 43 -0.12 4.57 -3.69
C LEU A 43 -0.48 5.79 -4.54
N LYS A 44 -1.46 6.59 -4.12
CA LYS A 44 -1.82 7.84 -4.78
C LYS A 44 -0.67 8.85 -4.75
N GLU A 45 0.04 8.97 -3.62
CA GLU A 45 1.22 9.82 -3.52
C GLU A 45 2.33 9.38 -4.49
N ILE A 46 2.65 8.09 -4.54
CA ILE A 46 3.63 7.53 -5.49
C ILE A 46 3.20 7.81 -6.93
N SER A 47 1.92 7.63 -7.26
CA SER A 47 1.37 7.90 -8.59
C SER A 47 1.57 9.37 -8.97
N ASN A 48 1.20 10.31 -8.09
CA ASN A 48 1.35 11.74 -8.37
C ASN A 48 2.81 12.13 -8.64
N LEU A 49 3.74 11.61 -7.84
CA LEU A 49 5.17 11.84 -8.03
C LEU A 49 5.68 11.25 -9.35
N THR A 50 5.15 10.09 -9.75
CA THR A 50 5.52 9.44 -11.01
C THR A 50 5.00 10.24 -12.22
N ASP A 51 3.76 10.71 -12.18
CA ASP A 51 3.19 11.56 -13.24
C ASP A 51 3.97 12.88 -13.40
N GLU A 52 4.47 13.41 -12.29
CA GLU A 52 5.33 14.59 -12.24
C GLU A 52 6.69 14.36 -12.92
N VAL A 53 7.29 13.19 -12.69
CA VAL A 53 8.51 12.75 -13.38
C VAL A 53 8.27 12.54 -14.87
N GLU A 54 7.13 11.96 -15.25
CA GLU A 54 6.77 11.73 -16.66
C GLU A 54 6.68 13.07 -17.42
N LYS A 55 5.92 14.03 -16.88
CA LYS A 55 5.83 15.39 -17.45
C LYS A 55 7.19 16.07 -17.55
N THR A 56 8.09 15.79 -16.60
CA THR A 56 9.44 16.32 -16.62
C THR A 56 10.27 15.66 -17.72
N SER A 57 10.16 14.34 -17.89
CA SER A 57 10.83 13.58 -18.94
C SER A 57 10.47 14.05 -20.34
N ASP A 58 9.19 14.38 -20.58
CA ASP A 58 8.72 14.94 -21.85
C ASP A 58 9.34 16.33 -22.11
N LYS A 59 9.33 17.20 -21.09
CA LYS A 59 9.96 18.52 -21.19
C LYS A 59 11.46 18.43 -21.44
N ILE A 60 12.13 17.43 -20.87
CA ILE A 60 13.55 17.19 -21.09
C ILE A 60 13.82 16.83 -22.56
N ASP A 61 12.90 16.20 -23.28
CA ASP A 61 13.08 15.97 -24.72
C ASP A 61 12.98 17.25 -25.55
N GLU A 62 12.16 18.19 -25.13
CA GLU A 62 11.97 19.47 -25.83
C GLU A 62 13.01 20.53 -25.45
N ILE A 63 13.70 20.34 -24.32
CA ILE A 63 14.60 21.36 -23.81
C ILE A 63 15.87 21.51 -24.65
N THR A 64 16.23 22.76 -24.88
CA THR A 64 17.47 23.19 -25.53
C THR A 64 18.30 24.15 -24.66
N ASP A 65 17.69 24.72 -23.61
CA ASP A 65 18.33 25.70 -22.73
C ASP A 65 19.06 24.99 -21.58
N SER A 66 20.38 25.19 -21.54
CA SER A 66 21.23 24.58 -20.52
C SER A 66 20.92 25.05 -19.10
N SER A 67 20.39 26.27 -18.93
CA SER A 67 20.08 26.83 -17.61
C SER A 67 18.93 26.09 -16.90
N LEU A 68 18.09 25.40 -17.66
CA LEU A 68 16.97 24.65 -17.12
C LEU A 68 17.35 23.21 -16.74
N PHE A 69 18.49 22.68 -17.23
CA PHE A 69 18.95 21.35 -16.88
C PHE A 69 19.20 21.20 -15.37
N GLU A 70 19.85 22.20 -14.73
CA GLU A 70 20.11 22.18 -13.29
C GLU A 70 18.80 22.14 -12.48
N ASN A 71 17.81 22.93 -12.88
CA ASN A 71 16.50 22.97 -12.21
C ASN A 71 15.76 21.62 -12.32
N TYR A 72 15.79 20.98 -13.50
CA TYR A 72 15.17 19.67 -13.67
C TYR A 72 15.93 18.57 -12.93
N ALA A 73 17.26 18.64 -12.87
CA ALA A 73 18.08 17.71 -12.11
C ALA A 73 17.76 17.80 -10.60
N GLU A 74 17.72 19.02 -10.06
CA GLU A 74 17.36 19.25 -8.66
C GLU A 74 15.95 18.71 -8.36
N TYR A 75 14.98 19.01 -9.22
CA TYR A 75 13.61 18.54 -9.05
C TYR A 75 13.51 17.01 -9.06
N LEU A 76 14.16 16.34 -10.03
CA LEU A 76 14.17 14.87 -10.11
C LEU A 76 14.83 14.24 -8.87
N LEU A 77 15.93 14.83 -8.36
CA LEU A 77 16.55 14.39 -7.12
C LEU A 77 15.62 14.55 -5.92
N GLN A 78 14.89 15.66 -5.82
CA GLN A 78 13.89 15.85 -4.76
C GLN A 78 12.78 14.80 -4.82
N VAL A 79 12.30 14.45 -6.02
CA VAL A 79 11.29 13.40 -6.19
C VAL A 79 11.85 12.03 -5.77
N ILE A 80 13.09 11.69 -6.15
CA ILE A 80 13.73 10.44 -5.73
C ILE A 80 13.84 10.36 -4.20
N ILE A 81 14.25 11.45 -3.53
CA ILE A 81 14.33 11.50 -2.07
C ILE A 81 12.94 11.33 -1.43
N LYS A 82 11.91 12.00 -1.97
CA LYS A 82 10.53 11.84 -1.50
C LYS A 82 10.07 10.39 -1.62
N LEU A 83 10.30 9.76 -2.78
CA LEU A 83 9.95 8.36 -3.01
C LEU A 83 10.70 7.43 -2.05
N ASP A 84 12.00 7.64 -1.80
CA ASP A 84 12.79 6.79 -0.90
C ASP A 84 12.30 6.87 0.56
N ASN A 85 11.83 8.04 0.99
CA ASN A 85 11.27 8.26 2.31
C ASN A 85 9.88 7.64 2.54
N ILE A 86 9.19 7.18 1.48
CA ILE A 86 7.91 6.49 1.61
C ILE A 86 8.15 5.12 2.24
N ASP A 87 7.68 4.90 3.46
CA ASP A 87 7.76 3.59 4.13
C ASP A 87 6.72 2.61 3.57
N PRO A 88 7.12 1.49 2.95
CA PRO A 88 6.18 0.49 2.44
C PRO A 88 5.54 -0.36 3.55
N LYS A 89 6.02 -0.29 4.80
CA LYS A 89 5.65 -1.21 5.88
C LYS A 89 5.69 -2.66 5.37
N ASN A 90 4.62 -3.43 5.59
CA ASN A 90 4.43 -4.78 5.06
C ASN A 90 3.65 -4.81 3.73
N ASN A 91 3.41 -3.68 3.08
CA ASN A 91 2.66 -3.63 1.84
C ASN A 91 3.58 -3.88 0.62
N ARG A 92 3.35 -5.02 -0.05
CA ARG A 92 4.12 -5.38 -1.25
C ARG A 92 3.87 -4.42 -2.42
N LYS A 93 2.63 -3.97 -2.63
CA LYS A 93 2.29 -3.09 -3.76
C LYS A 93 2.97 -1.73 -3.64
N ILE A 94 2.96 -1.14 -2.44
CA ILE A 94 3.68 0.12 -2.18
C ILE A 94 5.18 -0.04 -2.44
N ARG A 95 5.76 -1.16 -2.00
CA ARG A 95 7.19 -1.45 -2.20
C ARG A 95 7.56 -1.53 -3.67
N GLU A 96 6.75 -2.23 -4.47
CA GLU A 96 6.95 -2.38 -5.92
C GLU A 96 6.74 -1.03 -6.63
N ALA A 97 5.61 -0.35 -6.38
CA ALA A 97 5.31 0.96 -6.98
C ALA A 97 6.39 2.00 -6.68
N ARG A 98 6.86 2.07 -5.43
CA ARG A 98 7.95 2.97 -5.01
C ARG A 98 9.24 2.65 -5.75
N LYS A 99 9.60 1.38 -5.86
CA LYS A 99 10.81 0.94 -6.57
C LYS A 99 10.74 1.33 -8.05
N ASP A 100 9.60 1.05 -8.71
CA ASP A 100 9.41 1.34 -10.13
C ASP A 100 9.46 2.85 -10.39
N ALA A 101 8.83 3.66 -9.53
CA ALA A 101 8.88 5.11 -9.58
C ALA A 101 10.32 5.66 -9.41
N ILE A 102 11.09 5.12 -8.47
CA ILE A 102 12.51 5.52 -8.26
C ILE A 102 13.34 5.19 -9.50
N VAL A 103 13.20 3.98 -10.05
CA VAL A 103 13.92 3.56 -11.25
C VAL A 103 13.58 4.46 -12.43
N PHE A 104 12.31 4.83 -12.58
CA PHE A 104 11.86 5.75 -13.63
C PHE A 104 12.44 7.17 -13.47
N ALA A 105 12.43 7.71 -12.26
CA ALA A 105 13.01 9.02 -11.96
C ALA A 105 14.54 9.04 -12.20
N GLN A 106 15.24 7.98 -11.77
CA GLN A 106 16.67 7.81 -12.04
C GLN A 106 16.97 7.69 -13.54
N GLY A 107 16.13 6.96 -14.29
CA GLY A 107 16.26 6.85 -15.75
C GLY A 107 16.08 8.20 -16.45
N THR A 108 15.12 9.01 -15.99
CA THR A 108 14.90 10.37 -16.49
C THR A 108 16.06 11.30 -16.15
N LEU A 109 16.64 11.18 -14.95
CA LEU A 109 17.84 11.93 -14.56
C LEU A 109 19.06 11.56 -15.44
N GLN A 110 19.27 10.27 -15.71
CA GLN A 110 20.34 9.83 -16.62
C GLN A 110 20.14 10.35 -18.06
N LYS A 111 18.88 10.45 -18.51
CA LYS A 111 18.55 11.02 -19.82
C LYS A 111 18.89 12.52 -19.86
N LEU A 112 18.61 13.24 -18.78
CA LEU A 112 18.99 14.64 -18.60
C LEU A 112 20.51 14.82 -18.68
N ASP A 113 21.28 14.00 -17.95
CA ASP A 113 22.75 14.05 -17.93
C ASP A 113 23.34 13.81 -19.32
N LYS A 114 22.77 12.87 -20.07
CA LYS A 114 23.19 12.60 -21.46
C LYS A 114 22.94 13.80 -22.36
N LYS A 115 21.79 14.47 -22.23
CA LYS A 115 21.48 15.67 -22.99
C LYS A 115 22.39 16.85 -22.63
N MET A 116 22.73 17.01 -21.35
CA MET A 116 23.67 18.05 -20.91
C MET A 116 25.09 17.82 -21.46
N SER A 117 25.45 16.56 -21.70
CA SER A 117 26.77 16.17 -22.24
C SER A 117 26.86 16.17 -23.77
N GLN A 118 25.74 16.45 -24.47
CA GLN A 118 25.65 16.51 -25.94
C GLN A 118 25.80 17.94 -26.45
#